data_AF-A0A091DQR9-F1
#
_entry.id   AF-A0A091DQR9-F1
#
_cell.length_a   1.000
_cell.length_b   1.000
_cell.length_c   1.000
_cell.angle_alpha   90.00
_cell.angle_beta   90.00
_cell.angle_gamma   90.00
#
_symmetry.space_group_name_H-M   'P 1'
#
loop_
_entity.id
_entity.type
_entity.pdbx_description
1 polymer ?
#
loop_
_entity_poly.entity_id
_entity_poly.type
_entity_poly.pdbx_seq_one_letter_code
_entity_poly.pdbx_strand_id
1 'polypeptide(L)'
;MVLVGFSTHIPKIQKLLQNFFSGKELKKSINPDQANAYGAAVQADILWGEQSENVQDMLLLDVTLSLGTETASGVMKVFIKHSTIISTKQTQTSTTYSDNQPGMLILVYEEHTVQEAEKYKAEDESQRDKVSSKNSTVSYAFNLKESVEDERVQGKINDEDKQKILDKCNEIISWLDKDQTAEKKEFEHQQEELEKVCNPIVTKL
;
A
#
# COMPACT_ATOMS: atom_id res chain seq x y z
N MET A 1 24.63 -7.10 -16.03
CA MET A 1 23.49 -6.30 -15.54
C MET A 1 24.01 -4.95 -15.08
N VAL A 2 23.33 -3.85 -15.38
CA VAL A 2 23.71 -2.52 -14.87
C VAL A 2 22.84 -2.24 -13.65
N LEU A 3 23.45 -1.79 -12.55
CA LEU A 3 22.75 -1.39 -11.34
C LEU A 3 23.00 0.10 -11.11
N VAL A 4 21.95 0.83 -10.78
CA VAL A 4 21.99 2.28 -10.56
C VAL A 4 21.17 2.62 -9.32
N GLY A 5 21.63 3.60 -8.54
CA GLY A 5 20.99 4.06 -7.31
C GLY A 5 21.66 3.52 -6.04
N PHE A 6 21.55 4.29 -4.96
CA PHE A 6 22.28 4.06 -3.71
C PHE A 6 21.99 2.70 -3.06
N SER A 7 20.73 2.26 -3.06
CA SER A 7 20.35 0.96 -2.47
C SER A 7 21.04 -0.22 -3.16
N THR A 8 21.55 -0.05 -4.38
CA THR A 8 22.25 -1.12 -5.12
C THR A 8 23.63 -1.43 -4.55
N HIS A 9 24.16 -0.62 -3.62
CA HIS A 9 25.37 -0.95 -2.85
C HIS A 9 25.15 -2.12 -1.87
N ILE A 10 23.90 -2.43 -1.51
CA ILE A 10 23.58 -3.46 -0.52
C ILE A 10 23.91 -4.86 -1.10
N PRO A 11 24.84 -5.64 -0.50
CA PRO A 11 25.27 -6.94 -1.05
C PRO A 11 24.14 -7.96 -1.17
N LYS A 12 23.16 -7.91 -0.28
CA LYS A 12 21.97 -8.78 -0.34
C LYS A 12 21.11 -8.49 -1.57
N ILE A 13 20.91 -7.22 -1.92
CA ILE A 13 20.16 -6.82 -3.12
C ILE A 13 20.90 -7.27 -4.38
N GLN A 14 22.21 -7.05 -4.43
CA GLN A 14 23.06 -7.51 -5.52
C GLN A 14 22.96 -9.03 -5.73
N LYS A 15 23.05 -9.81 -4.65
CA LYS A 15 22.94 -11.28 -4.71
C LYS A 15 21.56 -11.76 -5.14
N LEU A 16 20.50 -11.13 -4.64
CA LEU A 16 19.12 -11.44 -5.04
C LEU A 16 18.91 -11.22 -6.54
N LEU A 17 19.37 -10.08 -7.06
CA LEU A 17 19.28 -9.76 -8.48
C LEU A 17 20.13 -10.70 -9.34
N GLN A 18 21.35 -11.03 -8.91
CA GLN A 18 22.19 -12.01 -9.60
C GLN A 18 21.49 -13.38 -9.68
N ASN A 19 20.92 -13.86 -8.57
CA ASN A 19 20.19 -15.13 -8.54
C ASN A 19 18.96 -15.09 -9.46
N PHE A 20 18.19 -14.00 -9.43
CA PHE A 20 17.01 -13.82 -10.28
C PHE A 20 17.37 -13.87 -11.77
N PHE A 21 18.47 -13.24 -12.16
CA PHE A 21 18.97 -13.23 -13.53
C PHE A 21 20.00 -14.35 -13.80
N SER A 22 19.83 -15.52 -13.18
CA SER A 22 20.60 -16.75 -13.47
C SER A 22 22.13 -16.58 -13.37
N GLY A 23 22.60 -15.82 -12.37
CA GLY A 23 24.01 -15.59 -12.09
C GLY A 23 24.68 -14.54 -12.98
N LYS A 24 23.92 -13.76 -13.77
CA LYS A 24 24.49 -12.75 -14.68
C LYS A 24 25.35 -11.73 -13.93
N GLU A 25 26.57 -11.51 -14.42
CA GLU A 25 27.54 -10.62 -13.78
C GLU A 25 27.08 -9.15 -13.75
N LEU A 26 27.47 -8.45 -12.68
CA LEU A 26 27.21 -7.03 -12.48
C LEU A 26 28.28 -6.21 -13.19
N LYS A 27 27.86 -5.23 -13.99
CA LYS A 27 28.78 -4.27 -14.62
C LYS A 27 29.28 -3.30 -13.54
N LYS A 28 30.56 -3.41 -13.17
CA LYS A 28 31.21 -2.53 -12.17
C LYS A 28 31.88 -1.29 -12.79
N SER A 29 31.86 -1.17 -14.12
CA SER A 29 32.47 -0.06 -14.85
C SER A 29 31.65 1.24 -14.77
N ILE A 30 30.44 1.19 -14.23
CA ILE A 30 29.53 2.33 -14.13
C ILE A 30 29.35 2.67 -12.65
N ASN A 31 29.52 3.94 -12.29
CA ASN A 31 29.24 4.41 -10.94
C ASN A 31 27.70 4.48 -10.72
N PRO A 32 27.13 3.69 -9.80
CA PRO A 32 25.68 3.63 -9.59
C PRO A 32 25.08 4.94 -9.07
N ASP A 33 25.86 5.79 -8.42
CA ASP A 33 25.35 7.03 -7.80
C ASP A 33 25.33 8.21 -8.80
N GLN A 34 26.13 8.13 -9.88
CA GLN A 34 26.30 9.22 -10.83
C GLN A 34 25.71 8.93 -12.21
N ALA A 35 25.39 7.66 -12.52
CA ALA A 35 24.96 7.24 -13.86
C ALA A 35 23.75 8.05 -14.37
N ASN A 36 22.77 8.34 -13.50
CA ASN A 36 21.59 9.14 -13.87
C ASN A 36 21.95 10.58 -14.24
N ALA A 37 22.85 11.21 -13.48
CA ALA A 37 23.29 12.58 -13.74
C ALA A 37 24.07 12.68 -15.06
N TYR A 38 24.96 11.72 -15.33
CA TYR A 38 25.66 11.63 -16.61
C TYR A 38 24.70 11.42 -17.78
N GLY A 39 23.72 10.53 -17.65
CA GLY A 39 22.70 10.32 -18.68
C GLY A 39 21.87 11.58 -18.96
N ALA A 40 21.48 12.30 -17.92
CA ALA A 40 20.77 13.57 -18.06
C ALA A 40 21.63 14.64 -18.76
N ALA A 41 22.92 14.72 -18.46
CA ALA A 41 23.84 15.66 -19.12
C ALA A 41 24.00 15.33 -20.62
N VAL A 42 24.12 14.04 -20.98
CA VAL A 42 24.15 13.61 -22.39
C VAL A 42 22.84 13.94 -23.10
N GLN A 43 21.70 13.71 -22.48
CA GLN A 43 20.41 14.07 -23.06
C GLN A 43 20.26 15.59 -23.23
N ALA A 44 20.79 16.38 -22.29
CA ALA A 44 20.81 17.83 -22.39
C ALA A 44 21.70 18.31 -23.55
N ASP A 45 22.88 17.70 -23.76
CA ASP A 45 23.77 17.98 -24.89
C ASP A 45 23.07 17.73 -26.24
N ILE A 46 22.41 16.57 -26.36
CA ILE A 46 21.62 16.20 -27.55
C ILE A 46 20.51 17.24 -27.83
N LEU A 47 19.80 17.70 -26.80
CA LEU A 47 18.72 18.69 -26.94
C LEU A 47 19.24 20.10 -27.23
N TRP A 48 20.41 20.45 -26.70
CA TRP A 48 21.05 21.76 -26.89
C TRP A 48 21.62 21.92 -28.31
N GLY A 49 21.79 20.81 -29.03
CA GLY A 49 22.25 20.81 -30.42
C GLY A 49 23.75 21.06 -30.56
N GLU A 50 24.52 20.96 -29.47
CA GLU A 50 25.98 20.92 -29.57
C GLU A 50 26.40 19.59 -30.22
N GLN A 51 27.06 19.70 -31.36
CA GLN A 51 27.48 18.60 -32.21
C GLN A 51 28.74 17.94 -31.63
N SER A 52 28.73 17.52 -30.37
CA SER A 52 29.83 16.68 -29.89
C SER A 52 29.86 15.40 -30.74
N GLU A 53 30.99 15.11 -31.39
CA GLU A 53 31.11 13.99 -32.36
C GLU A 53 30.64 12.64 -31.77
N ASN A 54 30.68 12.53 -30.44
CA ASN A 54 30.35 11.32 -29.69
C ASN A 54 28.83 11.08 -29.51
N VAL A 55 27.95 12.06 -29.76
CA VAL A 55 26.50 11.93 -29.49
C VAL A 55 25.61 12.12 -30.73
N GLN A 56 26.18 12.47 -31.89
CA GLN A 56 25.42 12.77 -33.11
C GLN A 56 24.51 11.62 -33.60
N ASP A 57 24.93 10.36 -33.39
CA ASP A 57 24.19 9.18 -33.86
C ASP A 57 23.36 8.50 -32.75
N MET A 58 23.06 9.19 -31.65
CA MET A 58 22.27 8.62 -30.55
C MET A 58 20.76 8.81 -30.78
N LEU A 59 20.03 7.70 -30.91
CA LEU A 59 18.56 7.67 -30.92
C LEU A 59 18.04 7.12 -29.60
N LEU A 60 17.29 7.94 -28.86
CA LEU A 60 16.59 7.52 -27.64
C LEU A 60 15.12 7.26 -27.96
N LEU A 61 14.65 6.05 -27.65
CA LEU A 61 13.23 5.69 -27.72
C LEU A 61 12.76 5.36 -26.31
N ASP A 62 11.83 6.17 -25.80
CA ASP A 62 11.21 5.97 -24.50
C ASP A 62 9.75 5.53 -24.67
N VAL A 63 9.15 4.94 -23.64
CA VAL A 63 7.80 4.37 -23.67
C VAL A 63 6.90 4.90 -22.55
N THR A 64 5.59 4.96 -22.79
CA THR A 64 4.58 5.47 -21.83
C THR A 64 3.76 4.35 -21.18
N LEU A 65 3.09 4.67 -20.07
CA LEU A 65 2.01 3.86 -19.48
C LEU A 65 0.73 3.91 -20.32
N SER A 66 -0.25 3.04 -20.04
CA SER A 66 -1.53 3.09 -20.75
C SER A 66 -2.32 4.36 -20.41
N LEU A 67 -2.80 5.06 -21.43
CA LEU A 67 -3.71 6.20 -21.34
C LEU A 67 -5.04 5.85 -21.99
N GLY A 68 -6.13 6.23 -21.33
CA GLY A 68 -7.48 5.86 -21.72
C GLY A 68 -8.52 6.89 -21.29
N THR A 69 -9.77 6.70 -21.71
CA THR A 69 -10.90 7.49 -21.19
C THR A 69 -11.95 6.61 -20.54
N GLU A 70 -12.72 7.16 -19.61
CA GLU A 70 -13.91 6.46 -19.13
C GLU A 70 -14.93 6.26 -20.25
N THR A 71 -15.58 5.11 -20.24
CA THR A 71 -16.77 4.85 -21.05
C THR A 71 -18.01 5.01 -20.18
N ALA A 72 -19.19 5.17 -20.79
CA ALA A 72 -20.46 5.26 -20.06
C ALA A 72 -20.76 4.01 -19.19
N SER A 73 -20.07 2.89 -19.43
CA SER A 73 -20.17 1.67 -18.62
C SER A 73 -19.26 1.67 -17.39
N GLY A 74 -18.57 2.77 -17.09
CA GLY A 74 -17.62 2.88 -15.97
C GLY A 74 -16.29 2.14 -16.21
N VAL A 75 -16.05 1.65 -17.43
CA VAL A 75 -14.81 0.95 -17.79
C VAL A 75 -13.89 1.89 -18.57
N MET A 76 -12.60 1.86 -18.26
CA MET A 76 -11.58 2.61 -18.99
C MET A 76 -11.35 1.98 -20.37
N LYS A 77 -11.52 2.76 -21.43
CA LYS A 77 -11.09 2.40 -22.79
C LYS A 77 -9.69 2.94 -23.03
N VAL A 78 -8.72 2.04 -23.22
CA VAL A 78 -7.33 2.39 -23.49
C VAL A 78 -7.14 2.85 -24.94
N PHE A 79 -6.47 3.99 -25.11
CA PHE A 79 -6.10 4.60 -26.40
C PHE A 79 -4.63 4.42 -26.72
N ILE A 80 -3.76 4.81 -25.79
CA ILE A 80 -2.33 4.60 -25.88
C ILE A 80 -2.03 3.46 -24.92
N LYS A 81 -1.43 2.38 -25.42
CA LYS A 81 -1.14 1.21 -24.60
C LYS A 81 0.16 1.40 -23.83
N HIS A 82 0.28 0.71 -22.70
CA HIS A 82 1.53 0.53 -21.99
C HIS A 82 2.65 0.09 -22.94
N SER A 83 3.85 0.60 -22.72
CA SER A 83 5.02 0.33 -23.55
C SER A 83 4.90 0.84 -25.01
N THR A 84 3.98 1.76 -25.32
CA THR A 84 3.98 2.45 -26.61
C THR A 84 5.10 3.50 -26.62
N ILE A 85 5.86 3.60 -27.71
CA ILE A 85 6.91 4.61 -27.88
C ILE A 85 6.30 6.03 -27.80
N ILE A 86 6.90 6.88 -26.98
CA ILE A 86 6.53 8.29 -26.81
C ILE A 86 6.81 9.04 -28.13
N SER A 87 6.05 10.11 -28.41
CA SER A 87 5.81 10.67 -29.76
C SER A 87 4.73 9.92 -30.57
N THR A 88 3.82 9.24 -29.88
CA THR A 88 2.60 8.67 -30.46
C THR A 88 1.43 9.65 -30.41
N LYS A 89 0.53 9.58 -31.41
CA LYS A 89 -0.72 10.36 -31.47
C LYS A 89 -1.87 9.42 -31.80
N GLN A 90 -2.93 9.49 -31.01
CA GLN A 90 -4.19 8.80 -31.26
C GLN A 90 -5.32 9.82 -31.31
N THR A 91 -6.23 9.66 -32.27
CA THR A 91 -7.38 10.54 -32.46
C THR A 91 -8.64 9.68 -32.49
N GLN A 92 -9.62 10.02 -31.65
CA GLN A 92 -10.96 9.45 -31.76
C GLN A 92 -12.00 10.58 -31.81
N THR A 93 -12.92 10.48 -32.76
CA THR A 93 -14.10 11.34 -32.82
C THR A 93 -15.18 10.81 -31.88
N SER A 94 -15.71 11.70 -31.04
CA SER A 94 -16.84 11.43 -30.14
C SER A 94 -17.97 12.41 -30.43
N THR A 95 -19.21 11.96 -30.26
CA THR A 95 -20.42 12.76 -30.47
C THR A 95 -21.21 12.88 -29.17
N THR A 96 -22.05 13.91 -29.05
CA THR A 96 -23.00 14.02 -27.95
C THR A 96 -24.00 12.86 -27.99
N TYR A 97 -24.53 12.50 -26.82
CA TYR A 97 -25.48 11.41 -26.67
C TYR A 97 -26.92 11.88 -26.90
N SER A 98 -27.23 13.13 -26.57
CA SER A 98 -28.57 13.70 -26.63
C SER A 98 -28.63 15.01 -27.44
N ASP A 99 -29.81 15.30 -27.97
CA ASP A 99 -30.13 16.60 -28.59
C ASP A 99 -30.03 17.73 -27.56
N ASN A 100 -29.56 18.90 -27.99
CA ASN A 100 -29.28 20.08 -27.15
C ASN A 100 -28.36 19.82 -25.94
N GLN A 101 -27.48 18.81 -25.99
CA GLN A 101 -26.48 18.59 -24.95
C GLN A 101 -25.40 19.70 -24.98
N PRO A 102 -25.31 20.57 -23.94
CA PRO A 102 -24.47 21.78 -23.99
C PRO A 102 -22.97 21.50 -23.84
N GLY A 103 -22.58 20.27 -23.47
CA GLY A 103 -21.19 19.87 -23.30
C GLY A 103 -21.02 18.38 -23.07
N MET A 104 -19.80 17.89 -23.28
CA MET A 104 -19.40 16.50 -23.08
C MET A 104 -18.15 16.47 -22.21
N LEU A 105 -18.21 15.74 -21.09
CA LEU A 105 -17.06 15.52 -20.22
C LEU A 105 -16.29 14.29 -20.70
N ILE A 106 -15.00 14.45 -20.99
CA ILE A 106 -14.10 13.33 -21.30
C ILE A 106 -13.14 13.19 -20.14
N LEU A 107 -13.31 12.13 -19.35
CA LEU A 107 -12.40 11.80 -18.25
C LEU A 107 -11.25 10.97 -18.79
N VAL A 108 -10.02 11.45 -18.64
CA VAL A 108 -8.79 10.80 -19.08
C VAL A 108 -8.11 10.18 -17.87
N TYR A 109 -7.71 8.91 -18.00
CA TYR A 109 -7.05 8.14 -16.96
C TYR A 109 -5.72 7.57 -17.45
N GLU A 110 -4.83 7.33 -16.50
CA GLU A 110 -3.61 6.54 -16.66
C GLU A 110 -3.75 5.23 -15.87
N GLU A 111 -3.12 4.17 -16.36
CA GLU A 111 -3.26 2.75 -15.94
C GLU A 111 -3.29 2.47 -14.42
N HIS A 112 -2.81 3.38 -13.58
CA HIS A 112 -2.73 3.24 -12.12
C HIS A 112 -3.91 3.82 -11.32
N THR A 113 -4.97 4.38 -11.93
CA THR A 113 -5.87 5.28 -11.15
C THR A 113 -7.25 4.77 -10.77
N VAL A 114 -7.82 3.75 -11.43
CA VAL A 114 -9.19 3.31 -11.08
C VAL A 114 -9.18 2.05 -10.23
N GLN A 115 -8.59 0.97 -10.74
CA GLN A 115 -8.57 -0.32 -10.03
C GLN A 115 -7.67 -0.29 -8.79
N GLU A 116 -6.52 0.38 -8.86
CA GLU A 116 -5.64 0.52 -7.70
C GLU A 116 -6.21 1.49 -6.68
N ALA A 117 -6.87 2.59 -7.08
CA ALA A 117 -7.53 3.48 -6.12
C ALA A 117 -8.69 2.79 -5.39
N GLU A 118 -9.49 1.98 -6.08
CA GLU A 118 -10.52 1.15 -5.45
C GLU A 118 -9.92 0.09 -4.53
N LYS A 119 -8.83 -0.55 -4.95
CA LYS A 119 -8.09 -1.51 -4.12
C LYS A 119 -7.50 -0.86 -2.88
N TYR A 120 -6.79 0.25 -3.01
CA TYR A 120 -6.20 0.99 -1.89
C TYR A 120 -7.28 1.55 -0.97
N LYS A 121 -8.40 2.01 -1.51
CA LYS A 121 -9.57 2.40 -0.70
C LYS A 121 -10.13 1.22 0.09
N ALA A 122 -10.28 0.05 -0.54
CA ALA A 122 -10.77 -1.16 0.13
C ALA A 122 -9.77 -1.69 1.18
N GLU A 123 -8.47 -1.64 0.89
CA GLU A 123 -7.40 -1.97 1.84
C GLU A 123 -7.41 -0.98 3.02
N ASP A 124 -7.50 0.32 2.77
CA ASP A 124 -7.58 1.36 3.81
C ASP A 124 -8.83 1.22 4.68
N GLU A 125 -9.99 0.91 4.09
CA GLU A 125 -11.23 0.63 4.83
C GLU A 125 -11.08 -0.64 5.69
N SER A 126 -10.51 -1.72 5.14
CA SER A 126 -10.27 -2.96 5.88
C SER A 126 -9.28 -2.77 7.04
N GLN A 127 -8.20 -2.02 6.82
CA GLN A 127 -7.23 -1.70 7.87
C GLN A 127 -7.85 -0.78 8.94
N ARG A 128 -8.66 0.20 8.55
CA ARG A 128 -9.38 1.08 9.50
C ARG A 128 -10.31 0.28 10.40
N ASP A 129 -11.09 -0.61 9.81
CA ASP A 129 -11.99 -1.52 10.53
C ASP A 129 -11.20 -2.43 11.49
N LYS A 130 -10.10 -3.00 11.03
CA LYS A 130 -9.19 -3.83 11.84
C LYS A 130 -8.66 -3.06 13.06
N VAL A 131 -8.15 -1.84 12.84
CA VAL A 131 -7.63 -0.97 13.91
C VAL A 131 -8.74 -0.57 14.89
N SER A 132 -9.95 -0.31 14.40
CA SER A 132 -11.12 0.01 15.23
C SER A 132 -11.52 -1.17 16.14
N SER A 133 -11.59 -2.39 15.60
CA SER A 133 -11.85 -3.60 16.38
C SER A 133 -10.75 -3.84 17.42
N LYS A 134 -9.48 -3.73 17.03
CA LYS A 134 -8.34 -3.85 17.96
C LYS A 134 -8.45 -2.84 19.11
N ASN A 135 -8.67 -1.57 18.80
CA ASN A 135 -8.80 -0.52 19.82
C ASN A 135 -9.99 -0.77 20.75
N SER A 136 -11.11 -1.28 20.22
CA SER A 136 -12.28 -1.66 21.02
C SER A 136 -11.94 -2.78 22.01
N THR A 137 -11.27 -3.84 21.55
CA THR A 137 -10.85 -4.96 22.42
C THR A 137 -9.82 -4.50 23.47
N VAL A 138 -8.84 -3.68 23.09
CA VAL A 138 -7.85 -3.10 24.03
C VAL A 138 -8.56 -2.25 25.08
N SER A 139 -9.44 -1.34 24.65
CA SER A 139 -10.17 -0.44 25.56
C SER A 139 -11.04 -1.21 26.54
N TYR A 140 -11.74 -2.25 26.07
CA TYR A 140 -12.55 -3.10 26.93
C TYR A 140 -11.69 -3.83 27.97
N ALA A 141 -10.57 -4.44 27.58
CA ALA A 141 -9.68 -5.14 28.50
C ALA A 141 -9.06 -4.20 29.56
N PHE A 142 -8.67 -2.98 29.16
CA PHE A 142 -8.15 -1.97 30.09
C PHE A 142 -9.22 -1.45 31.07
N ASN A 143 -10.40 -1.08 30.56
CA ASN A 143 -11.50 -0.62 31.40
C ASN A 143 -11.96 -1.68 32.41
N LEU A 144 -11.98 -2.94 31.96
CA LEU A 144 -12.33 -4.07 32.81
C LEU A 144 -11.27 -4.29 33.90
N LYS A 145 -9.98 -4.20 33.54
CA LYS A 145 -8.87 -4.28 34.51
C LYS A 145 -8.97 -3.19 35.57
N GLU A 146 -9.19 -1.94 35.16
CA GLU A 146 -9.36 -0.81 36.08
C GLU A 146 -10.57 -0.99 36.99
N SER A 147 -11.71 -1.44 36.45
CA SER A 147 -12.94 -1.69 37.23
C SER A 147 -12.78 -2.79 38.28
N VAL A 148 -11.95 -3.80 38.00
CA VAL A 148 -11.68 -4.93 38.91
C VAL A 148 -10.60 -4.58 39.95
N GLU A 149 -9.72 -3.64 39.64
CA GLU A 149 -8.70 -3.12 40.55
C GLU A 149 -9.25 -2.03 41.49
N ASP A 150 -10.35 -1.34 41.13
CA ASP A 150 -11.03 -0.30 41.93
C ASP A 150 -11.42 -0.80 43.33
N GLU A 151 -10.97 -0.08 44.36
CA GLU A 151 -11.23 -0.31 45.79
C GLU A 151 -12.72 -0.42 46.16
N ARG A 152 -13.61 0.21 45.37
CA ARG A 152 -15.07 0.15 45.59
C ARG A 152 -15.67 -1.20 45.22
N VAL A 153 -14.99 -1.94 44.35
CA VAL A 153 -15.41 -3.26 43.85
C VAL A 153 -14.72 -4.39 44.63
N GLN A 154 -13.66 -4.07 45.39
CA GLN A 154 -12.80 -4.98 46.17
C GLN A 154 -13.47 -5.77 47.32
N GLY A 155 -14.80 -5.84 47.39
CA GLY A 155 -15.52 -6.68 48.35
C GLY A 155 -16.72 -7.45 47.79
N LYS A 156 -17.01 -7.30 46.49
CA LYS A 156 -18.19 -7.91 45.84
C LYS A 156 -17.87 -9.13 44.99
N ILE A 157 -16.59 -9.32 44.65
CA ILE A 157 -16.10 -10.39 43.80
C ILE A 157 -15.13 -11.22 44.65
N ASN A 158 -15.16 -12.55 44.51
CA ASN A 158 -14.18 -13.39 45.19
C ASN A 158 -12.78 -13.20 44.58
N ASP A 159 -11.74 -13.50 45.36
CA ASP A 159 -10.35 -13.31 44.91
C ASP A 159 -9.99 -14.26 43.73
N GLU A 160 -10.63 -15.43 43.62
CA GLU A 160 -10.40 -16.38 42.52
C GLU A 160 -10.91 -15.86 41.16
N ASP A 161 -12.10 -15.28 41.11
CA ASP A 161 -12.73 -14.74 39.90
C ASP A 161 -12.07 -13.41 39.51
N LYS A 162 -11.65 -12.62 40.51
CA LYS A 162 -10.80 -11.44 40.30
C LYS A 162 -9.49 -11.82 39.60
N GLN A 163 -8.80 -12.84 40.08
CA GLN A 163 -7.54 -13.28 39.48
C GLN A 163 -7.74 -13.82 38.05
N LYS A 164 -8.79 -14.63 37.83
CA LYS A 164 -9.12 -15.15 36.48
C LYS A 164 -9.35 -14.05 35.45
N ILE A 165 -10.04 -12.97 35.83
CA ILE A 165 -10.28 -11.83 34.94
C ILE A 165 -8.96 -11.11 34.62
N LEU A 166 -8.14 -10.83 35.64
CA LEU A 166 -6.86 -10.14 35.45
C LEU A 166 -5.90 -10.94 34.57
N ASP A 167 -5.82 -12.27 34.78
CA ASP A 167 -4.99 -13.16 33.98
C ASP A 167 -5.46 -13.17 32.52
N LYS A 168 -6.77 -13.25 32.27
CA LYS A 168 -7.33 -13.24 30.90
C LYS A 168 -7.14 -11.90 30.20
N CYS A 169 -7.32 -10.78 30.91
CA CYS A 169 -7.04 -9.45 30.36
C CYS A 169 -5.57 -9.28 29.99
N ASN A 170 -4.65 -9.69 30.85
CA ASN A 170 -3.21 -9.59 30.58
C ASN A 170 -2.77 -10.52 29.43
N GLU A 171 -3.37 -11.71 29.31
CA GLU A 171 -3.14 -12.63 28.19
C GLU A 171 -3.54 -11.98 26.85
N ILE A 172 -4.73 -11.38 26.78
CA ILE A 172 -5.23 -10.72 25.57
C ILE A 172 -4.40 -9.48 25.23
N ILE A 173 -4.05 -8.64 26.21
CA ILE A 173 -3.17 -7.48 25.97
C ILE A 173 -1.81 -7.93 25.41
N SER A 174 -1.22 -8.97 25.99
CA SER A 174 0.05 -9.55 25.51
C SER A 174 -0.04 -10.14 24.10
N TRP A 175 -1.19 -10.74 23.75
CA TRP A 175 -1.47 -11.23 22.41
C TRP A 175 -1.64 -10.08 21.41
N LEU A 176 -2.39 -9.04 21.77
CA LEU A 176 -2.63 -7.84 20.94
C LEU A 176 -1.35 -7.04 20.65
N ASP A 177 -0.37 -7.05 21.55
CA ASP A 177 0.94 -6.42 21.36
C ASP A 177 1.87 -7.23 20.44
N LYS A 178 1.78 -8.56 20.49
CA LYS A 178 2.64 -9.47 19.71
C LYS A 178 2.14 -9.71 18.30
N ASP A 179 0.81 -9.77 18.10
CA ASP A 179 0.23 -10.08 16.81
C ASP A 179 -0.36 -8.82 16.13
N GLN A 180 0.48 -8.16 15.33
CA GLN A 180 0.05 -7.01 14.51
C GLN A 180 -0.60 -7.45 13.20
N THR A 181 -0.48 -8.73 12.84
CA THR A 181 -0.95 -9.28 11.57
C THR A 181 -2.36 -9.84 11.62
N ALA A 182 -2.88 -10.14 12.81
CA ALA A 182 -4.21 -10.72 13.02
C ALA A 182 -5.35 -10.00 12.26
N GLU A 183 -6.33 -10.76 11.76
CA GLU A 183 -7.48 -10.22 11.02
C GLU A 183 -8.60 -9.72 11.95
N LYS A 184 -9.52 -8.89 11.43
CA LYS A 184 -10.69 -8.38 12.17
C LYS A 184 -11.44 -9.48 12.92
N LYS A 185 -11.67 -10.63 12.27
CA LYS A 185 -12.38 -11.79 12.85
C LYS A 185 -11.68 -12.38 14.07
N GLU A 186 -10.36 -12.33 14.10
CA GLU A 186 -9.58 -12.86 15.22
C GLU A 186 -9.68 -11.93 16.44
N PHE A 187 -9.72 -10.61 16.22
CA PHE A 187 -9.98 -9.64 17.29
C PHE A 187 -11.39 -9.79 17.86
N GLU A 188 -12.41 -9.95 17.00
CA GLU A 188 -13.79 -10.18 17.42
C GLU A 188 -13.92 -11.49 18.22
N HIS A 189 -13.27 -12.57 17.80
CA HIS A 189 -13.25 -13.83 18.54
C HIS A 189 -12.61 -13.68 19.92
N GLN A 190 -11.46 -12.99 20.03
CA GLN A 190 -10.81 -12.76 21.32
C GLN A 190 -11.67 -11.89 22.25
N GLN A 191 -12.39 -10.90 21.69
CA GLN A 191 -13.33 -10.10 22.44
C GLN A 191 -14.51 -10.94 22.98
N GLU A 192 -15.11 -11.80 22.15
CA GLU A 192 -16.18 -12.72 22.60
C GLU A 192 -15.71 -13.65 23.72
N GLU A 193 -14.50 -14.20 23.61
CA GLU A 193 -13.93 -15.07 24.65
C GLU A 193 -13.69 -14.30 25.96
N LEU A 194 -13.26 -13.04 25.89
CA LEU A 194 -13.14 -12.18 27.06
C LEU A 194 -14.51 -11.89 27.68
N GLU A 195 -15.51 -11.54 26.87
CA GLU A 195 -16.87 -11.26 27.32
C GLU A 195 -17.54 -12.49 27.95
N LYS A 196 -17.33 -13.69 27.42
CA LYS A 196 -17.85 -14.95 28.02
C LYS A 196 -17.32 -15.20 29.43
N VAL A 197 -16.06 -14.86 29.68
CA VAL A 197 -15.44 -15.02 31.01
C VAL A 197 -15.89 -13.90 31.94
N CYS A 198 -15.99 -12.66 31.45
CA CYS A 198 -16.19 -11.48 32.29
C CYS A 198 -17.67 -11.18 32.57
N ASN A 199 -18.57 -11.34 31.60
CA ASN A 199 -20.00 -11.01 31.75
C ASN A 199 -20.68 -11.75 32.93
N PRO A 200 -20.43 -13.06 33.18
CA PRO A 200 -21.04 -13.77 34.31
C PRO A 200 -20.54 -13.31 35.68
N ILE A 201 -19.39 -12.62 35.73
CA ILE A 201 -18.76 -12.15 36.96
C ILE A 201 -19.16 -10.68 37.22
N VAL A 202 -19.17 -9.85 36.18
CA VAL A 202 -19.56 -8.43 36.24
C VAL A 202 -21.06 -8.25 36.47
N THR A 203 -21.91 -9.18 36.04
CA THR A 203 -23.36 -9.14 36.34
C THR A 203 -23.70 -9.51 37.80
N LYS A 204 -22.74 -10.04 38.58
CA LYS A 204 -22.90 -10.33 40.01
C LYS A 204 -22.46 -9.16 40.92
N LEU A 205 -22.01 -8.07 40.32
CA LEU A 205 -21.40 -6.87 40.91
C LEU A 205 -22.48 -5.82 41.22
#